data_AF-A0A512UFD1-F1
#
_entry.id   AF-A0A512UFD1-F1
#
_cell.length_a   1.000
_cell.length_b   1.000
_cell.length_c   1.000
_cell.angle_alpha   90.00
_cell.angle_beta   90.00
_cell.angle_gamma   90.00
#
_symmetry.space_group_name_H-M   'P 1'
#
loop_
_entity.id
_entity.type
_entity.pdbx_description
1 polymer ?
#
loop_
_entity_poly.entity_id
_entity_poly.type
_entity_poly.pdbx_seq_one_letter_code
_entity_poly.pdbx_strand_id
1 'polypeptide(L)'
;MKSLWDNDSTGDVLRDILYIFIRAQEGLQGSEYATIYATIPTVHSLLKKLNDMNKDTVRVSHTTISSGLTAAHDKLYTYYPIFNEDCEGMEILYIATVLHSKYKLNYFRTRDLFPPALIDCIKTKLENLFKLYEIYYARLKLKRNKLYPAMTKMVAVVKDKVRRISPGDDESGVDSDNEMIEDKAELSGQLQREMNDSSDENSEEGESGSTRIS
;
A
#
# COMPACT_ATOMS: atom_id res chain seq x y z
N MET A 1 37.40 -22.68 -39.44
CA MET A 1 36.76 -21.66 -38.57
C MET A 1 35.26 -21.80 -38.73
N LYS A 2 34.61 -22.46 -37.76
CA LYS A 2 33.15 -22.57 -37.74
C LYS A 2 32.61 -21.20 -37.29
N SER A 3 31.67 -20.69 -38.07
CA SER A 3 31.02 -19.39 -37.92
C SER A 3 30.55 -19.18 -36.48
N LEU A 4 30.99 -18.07 -35.86
CA LEU A 4 30.52 -17.57 -34.56
C LEU A 4 29.04 -17.13 -34.56
N TRP A 5 28.33 -17.38 -35.67
CA TRP A 5 26.94 -16.97 -35.90
C TRP A 5 25.95 -18.14 -36.02
N ASP A 6 26.36 -19.37 -35.69
CA ASP A 6 25.40 -20.49 -35.51
C ASP A 6 24.63 -20.41 -34.16
N ASN A 7 24.74 -19.31 -33.41
CA ASN A 7 24.20 -19.11 -32.06
C ASN A 7 22.93 -18.23 -32.02
N ASP A 8 21.97 -18.47 -32.91
CA ASP A 8 20.68 -17.75 -32.91
C ASP A 8 19.96 -17.88 -31.54
N SER A 9 20.15 -19.00 -30.83
CA SER A 9 19.50 -19.26 -29.53
C SER A 9 20.06 -18.47 -28.36
N THR A 10 21.36 -18.13 -28.34
CA THR A 10 21.98 -17.48 -27.17
C THR A 10 21.69 -15.97 -27.15
N GLY A 11 21.63 -15.34 -28.34
CA GLY A 11 21.23 -13.94 -28.48
C GLY A 11 19.79 -13.70 -28.03
N ASP A 12 18.88 -14.61 -28.39
CA ASP A 12 17.48 -14.55 -27.95
C ASP A 12 17.34 -14.70 -26.43
N VAL A 13 18.05 -15.64 -25.80
CA VAL A 13 18.03 -15.82 -24.34
C VAL A 13 18.53 -14.57 -23.61
N LEU A 14 19.61 -13.94 -24.08
CA LEU A 14 20.13 -12.71 -23.48
C LEU A 14 19.16 -11.54 -23.64
N ARG A 15 18.55 -11.39 -24.83
CA ARG A 15 17.53 -10.36 -25.08
C ARG A 15 16.36 -10.51 -24.11
N ASP A 16 15.85 -11.73 -23.95
CA ASP A 16 14.71 -12.01 -23.09
C ASP A 16 15.02 -11.71 -21.61
N ILE A 17 16.23 -12.04 -21.16
CA ILE A 17 16.71 -11.70 -19.80
C ILE A 17 16.80 -10.19 -19.61
N LEU A 18 17.37 -9.43 -20.56
CA LEU A 18 17.46 -7.98 -20.42
C LEU A 18 16.07 -7.32 -20.42
N TYR A 19 15.16 -7.87 -21.21
CA TYR A 19 13.82 -7.32 -21.37
C TYR A 19 12.98 -7.38 -20.08
N ILE A 20 13.20 -8.36 -19.20
CA ILE A 20 12.50 -8.40 -17.90
C ILE A 20 12.86 -7.21 -17.00
N PHE A 21 14.10 -6.71 -17.08
CA PHE A 21 14.56 -5.55 -16.31
C PHE A 21 14.08 -4.23 -16.91
N ILE A 22 14.11 -4.09 -18.24
CA ILE A 22 13.65 -2.89 -18.94
C ILE A 22 12.19 -2.58 -18.57
N ARG A 23 11.31 -3.58 -18.65
CA ARG A 23 9.89 -3.40 -18.30
C ARG A 23 9.68 -2.98 -16.84
N ALA A 24 10.47 -3.54 -15.92
CA ALA A 24 10.40 -3.17 -14.52
C ALA A 24 10.87 -1.73 -14.29
N GLN A 25 11.91 -1.31 -15.00
CA GLN A 25 12.43 0.05 -14.89
C GLN A 25 11.47 1.09 -15.48
N GLU A 26 10.87 0.81 -16.64
CA GLU A 26 9.82 1.66 -17.21
C GLU A 26 8.65 1.83 -16.24
N GLY A 27 8.21 0.75 -15.59
CA GLY A 27 7.09 0.78 -14.64
C GLY A 27 7.37 1.46 -13.30
N LEU A 28 8.64 1.56 -12.88
CA LEU A 28 9.01 2.17 -11.60
C LEU A 28 9.60 3.57 -11.72
N GLN A 29 10.41 3.83 -12.75
CA GLN A 29 11.14 5.09 -12.93
C GLN A 29 10.69 5.89 -14.16
N GLY A 30 9.98 5.26 -15.10
CA GLY A 30 9.49 5.91 -16.32
C GLY A 30 8.14 6.60 -16.17
N SER A 31 7.56 6.64 -14.97
CA SER A 31 6.22 7.17 -14.73
C SER A 31 6.22 8.62 -14.20
N GLU A 32 5.24 9.41 -14.61
CA GLU A 32 5.02 10.78 -14.11
C GLU A 32 4.32 10.80 -12.72
N TYR A 33 3.85 9.65 -12.24
CA TYR A 33 3.16 9.50 -10.97
C TYR A 33 3.94 8.61 -9.99
N ALA A 34 3.60 8.70 -8.70
CA ALA A 34 4.26 7.93 -7.65
C ALA A 34 3.98 6.43 -7.79
N THR A 35 5.03 5.63 -7.97
CA THR A 35 4.96 4.17 -8.21
C THR A 35 5.53 3.34 -7.06
N ILE A 36 5.77 3.96 -5.90
CA ILE A 36 6.33 3.30 -4.73
C ILE A 36 5.53 2.05 -4.28
N TYR A 37 4.22 2.07 -4.50
CA TYR A 37 3.32 0.94 -4.22
C TYR A 37 3.54 -0.27 -5.15
N ALA A 38 4.17 -0.06 -6.31
CA ALA A 38 4.43 -1.10 -7.30
C ALA A 38 5.80 -1.77 -7.10
N THR A 39 6.65 -1.24 -6.20
CA THR A 39 8.01 -1.74 -5.98
C THR A 39 8.01 -3.19 -5.48
N ILE A 40 7.29 -3.52 -4.41
CA ILE A 40 7.24 -4.90 -3.88
C ILE A 40 6.68 -5.87 -4.92
N PRO A 41 5.55 -5.58 -5.60
CA PRO A 41 5.07 -6.44 -6.69
C PRO A 41 6.06 -6.65 -7.84
N THR A 42 6.76 -5.59 -8.23
CA THR A 42 7.72 -5.64 -9.34
C THR A 42 8.96 -6.45 -8.96
N VAL A 43 9.54 -6.21 -7.79
CA VAL A 43 10.68 -6.97 -7.27
C VAL A 43 10.31 -8.45 -7.12
N HIS A 44 9.14 -8.75 -6.56
CA HIS A 44 8.66 -10.13 -6.49
C HIS A 44 8.61 -10.78 -7.88
N SER A 45 7.99 -10.09 -8.86
CA SER A 45 7.92 -10.64 -10.21
C SER A 45 9.31 -10.83 -10.84
N LEU A 46 10.28 -9.96 -10.56
CA LEU A 46 11.63 -10.08 -11.07
C LEU A 46 12.37 -11.28 -10.47
N LEU A 47 12.36 -11.41 -9.14
CA LEU A 47 12.98 -12.54 -8.44
C LEU A 47 12.41 -13.87 -8.94
N LYS A 48 11.08 -13.95 -9.07
CA LYS A 48 10.41 -15.13 -9.62
C LYS A 48 10.86 -15.42 -11.06
N LYS A 49 10.86 -14.42 -11.95
CA LYS A 49 11.29 -14.60 -13.35
C LYS A 49 12.76 -15.03 -13.47
N LEU A 50 13.65 -14.49 -12.65
CA LEU A 50 15.06 -14.88 -12.63
C LEU A 50 15.23 -16.35 -12.26
N ASN A 51 14.48 -16.83 -11.25
CA ASN A 51 14.45 -18.24 -10.89
C ASN A 51 13.81 -19.11 -11.99
N ASP A 52 12.67 -18.67 -12.55
CA ASP A 52 11.95 -19.38 -13.60
C ASP A 52 12.77 -19.49 -14.90
N MET A 53 13.67 -18.55 -15.20
CA MET A 53 14.58 -18.63 -16.34
C MET A 53 15.80 -19.50 -16.06
N ASN A 54 16.22 -19.63 -14.80
CA ASN A 54 17.38 -20.42 -14.40
C ASN A 54 17.04 -21.91 -14.20
N LYS A 55 16.36 -22.52 -15.17
CA LYS A 55 15.99 -23.96 -15.18
C LYS A 55 17.18 -24.86 -15.48
N ASP A 56 17.05 -26.16 -15.20
CA ASP A 56 18.11 -27.16 -15.40
C ASP A 56 18.67 -27.18 -16.82
N THR A 57 17.83 -26.95 -17.83
CA THR A 57 18.27 -26.85 -19.23
C THR A 57 19.27 -25.71 -19.43
N VAL A 58 19.00 -24.52 -18.88
CA VAL A 58 19.90 -23.36 -18.95
C VAL A 58 21.14 -23.59 -18.10
N ARG A 59 21.00 -24.19 -16.91
CA ARG A 59 22.11 -24.55 -16.03
C ARG A 59 23.13 -25.46 -16.70
N VAL A 60 22.66 -26.43 -17.48
CA VAL A 60 23.52 -27.40 -18.18
C VAL A 60 24.08 -26.83 -19.49
N SER A 61 23.27 -26.13 -20.29
CA SER A 61 23.66 -25.68 -21.63
C SER A 61 24.37 -24.32 -21.66
N HIS A 62 24.14 -23.46 -20.67
CA HIS A 62 24.63 -22.07 -20.65
C HIS A 62 25.05 -21.67 -19.22
N THR A 63 26.09 -22.33 -18.71
CA THR A 63 26.57 -22.16 -17.32
C THR A 63 26.89 -20.71 -16.94
N THR A 64 27.47 -19.91 -17.85
CA THR A 64 27.74 -18.48 -17.61
C THR A 64 26.46 -17.67 -17.46
N ILE A 65 25.43 -17.93 -18.29
CA ILE A 65 24.13 -17.25 -18.19
C ILE A 65 23.44 -17.64 -16.89
N SER A 66 23.45 -18.93 -16.55
CA SER A 66 22.92 -19.42 -15.27
C SER A 66 23.58 -18.76 -14.06
N SER A 67 24.92 -18.63 -14.06
CA SER A 67 25.65 -17.91 -13.01
C SER A 67 25.27 -16.42 -12.95
N GLY A 68 25.10 -15.77 -14.10
CA GLY A 68 24.64 -14.39 -14.17
C GLY A 68 23.23 -14.19 -13.62
N LEU A 69 22.30 -15.12 -13.91
CA LEU A 69 20.94 -15.10 -13.37
C LEU A 69 20.91 -15.25 -11.86
N THR A 70 21.69 -16.18 -11.30
CA THR A 70 21.83 -16.34 -9.85
C THR A 70 22.42 -15.08 -9.21
N ALA A 71 23.50 -14.53 -9.77
CA ALA A 71 24.12 -13.31 -9.25
C ALA A 71 23.17 -12.11 -9.30
N ALA A 72 22.37 -11.98 -10.36
CA ALA A 72 21.37 -10.92 -10.48
C ALA A 72 20.25 -11.08 -9.44
N HIS A 73 19.78 -12.31 -9.22
CA HIS A 73 18.80 -12.62 -8.18
C HIS A 73 19.32 -12.23 -6.79
N ASP A 74 20.52 -12.70 -6.43
CA ASP A 74 21.12 -12.44 -5.11
C ASP A 74 21.37 -10.95 -4.89
N LYS A 75 21.84 -10.25 -5.92
CA LYS A 75 22.07 -8.81 -5.87
C LYS A 75 20.76 -8.04 -5.67
N LEU A 76 19.70 -8.43 -6.39
CA LEU A 76 18.38 -7.81 -6.23
C LEU A 76 17.82 -8.06 -4.83
N TYR A 77 17.92 -9.28 -4.32
CA TYR A 77 17.45 -9.64 -2.97
C TYR A 77 18.23 -8.93 -1.87
N THR A 78 19.53 -8.68 -2.08
CA THR A 78 20.35 -7.91 -1.13
C THR A 78 19.81 -6.50 -0.92
N TYR A 79 19.35 -5.84 -1.99
CA TYR A 79 18.78 -4.49 -1.87
C TYR A 79 17.31 -4.50 -1.47
N TYR A 80 16.57 -5.55 -1.87
CA TYR A 80 15.15 -5.69 -1.61
C TYR A 80 14.85 -7.06 -0.99
N PRO A 81 15.13 -7.25 0.31
CA PRO A 81 14.82 -8.48 1.03
C PRO A 81 13.32 -8.58 1.34
N ILE A 82 12.49 -8.67 0.30
CA ILE A 82 11.02 -8.60 0.38
C ILE A 82 10.36 -9.82 1.06
N PHE A 83 11.15 -10.83 1.43
CA PHE A 83 10.70 -12.04 2.10
C PHE A 83 11.23 -12.13 3.53
N ASN A 84 11.94 -11.11 4.04
CA ASN A 84 12.34 -11.08 5.44
C ASN A 84 11.09 -11.07 6.35
N GLU A 85 11.20 -11.73 7.49
CA GLU A 85 10.12 -11.78 8.49
C GLU A 85 9.88 -10.42 9.14
N ASP A 86 10.94 -9.64 9.34
CA ASP A 86 10.83 -8.25 9.75
C ASP A 86 10.41 -7.37 8.56
N CYS A 87 9.46 -6.46 8.82
CA CYS A 87 9.02 -5.48 7.84
C CYS A 87 9.75 -4.14 7.95
N GLU A 88 10.71 -4.00 8.87
CA GLU A 88 11.31 -2.69 9.23
C GLU A 88 12.11 -2.08 8.08
N GLY A 89 12.97 -2.87 7.43
CA GLY A 89 13.82 -2.39 6.34
C GLY A 89 13.06 -1.93 5.10
N MET A 90 11.78 -2.32 4.97
CA MET A 90 10.94 -2.09 3.80
C MET A 90 9.54 -1.56 4.16
N GLU A 91 9.37 -1.02 5.37
CA GLU A 91 8.06 -0.65 5.94
C GLU A 91 7.24 0.23 4.99
N ILE A 92 7.86 1.31 4.49
CA ILE A 92 7.21 2.27 3.59
C ILE A 92 6.72 1.58 2.32
N LEU A 93 7.49 0.64 1.77
CA LEU A 93 7.12 -0.07 0.54
C LEU A 93 5.95 -1.02 0.77
N TYR A 94 5.96 -1.75 1.90
CA TYR A 94 4.84 -2.63 2.25
C TYR A 94 3.55 -1.84 2.50
N ILE A 95 3.63 -0.76 3.28
CA ILE A 95 2.48 0.11 3.57
C ILE A 95 1.96 0.73 2.28
N ALA A 96 2.83 1.28 1.43
CA ALA A 96 2.40 1.83 0.15
C ALA A 96 1.71 0.78 -0.74
N THR A 97 2.22 -0.46 -0.76
CA THR A 97 1.62 -1.56 -1.50
C THR A 97 0.22 -1.89 -0.97
N VAL A 98 0.06 -2.03 0.35
CA VAL A 98 -1.22 -2.38 0.98
C VAL A 98 -2.26 -1.27 0.85
N LEU A 99 -1.85 0.01 0.93
CA LEU A 99 -2.75 1.15 0.76
C LEU A 99 -3.26 1.30 -0.68
N HIS A 100 -2.62 0.66 -1.65
CA HIS A 100 -3.05 0.72 -3.04
C HIS A 100 -4.21 -0.26 -3.30
N SER A 101 -5.30 0.25 -3.90
CA SER A 101 -6.57 -0.47 -4.14
C SER A 101 -6.40 -1.82 -4.87
N LYS A 102 -5.44 -1.90 -5.79
CA LYS A 102 -5.15 -3.11 -6.59
C LYS A 102 -4.61 -4.28 -5.78
N TYR A 103 -3.84 -4.03 -4.71
CA TYR A 103 -3.08 -5.09 -4.03
C TYR A 103 -3.72 -5.44 -2.69
N LYS A 104 -3.90 -4.43 -1.83
CA LYS A 104 -4.36 -4.62 -0.45
C LYS A 104 -3.49 -5.64 0.30
N LEU A 105 -3.93 -6.07 1.49
CA LEU A 105 -3.22 -7.09 2.28
C LEU A 105 -3.26 -8.47 1.60
N ASN A 106 -4.27 -8.72 0.76
CA ASN A 106 -4.48 -10.00 0.08
C ASN A 106 -3.33 -10.37 -0.89
N TYR A 107 -2.64 -9.37 -1.45
CA TYR A 107 -1.46 -9.60 -2.29
C TYR A 107 -0.39 -10.46 -1.59
N PHE A 108 -0.22 -10.30 -0.28
CA PHE A 108 0.76 -11.04 0.50
C PHE A 108 0.27 -12.42 0.94
N ARG A 109 -1.05 -12.57 1.14
CA ARG A 109 -1.67 -13.83 1.59
C ARG A 109 -1.77 -14.88 0.49
N THR A 110 -2.01 -14.46 -0.75
CA THR A 110 -2.34 -15.35 -1.89
C THR A 110 -1.17 -16.11 -2.48
N ARG A 111 0.06 -15.91 -1.98
CA ARG A 111 1.26 -16.29 -2.73
C ARG A 111 2.16 -17.34 -2.08
N ASP A 112 1.82 -17.88 -0.92
CA ASP A 112 2.56 -18.91 -0.14
C ASP A 112 4.09 -18.69 0.03
N LEU A 113 4.60 -17.56 -0.45
CA LEU A 113 6.01 -17.17 -0.53
C LEU A 113 6.36 -16.13 0.54
N PHE A 114 5.37 -15.38 1.02
CA PHE A 114 5.57 -14.40 2.07
C PHE A 114 5.38 -15.06 3.44
N PRO A 115 6.34 -14.92 4.37
CA PRO A 115 6.19 -15.47 5.70
C PRO A 115 4.95 -14.92 6.43
N PRO A 116 4.20 -15.75 7.17
CA PRO A 116 3.08 -15.26 7.98
C PRO A 116 3.48 -14.14 8.95
N ALA A 117 4.67 -14.26 9.56
CA ALA A 117 5.22 -13.25 10.46
C ALA A 117 5.38 -11.87 9.78
N LEU A 118 5.76 -11.84 8.50
CA LEU A 118 5.84 -10.61 7.73
C LEU A 118 4.45 -9.98 7.54
N ILE A 119 3.44 -10.79 7.23
CA ILE A 119 2.06 -10.32 7.05
C ILE A 119 1.53 -9.68 8.35
N ASP A 120 1.79 -10.31 9.49
CA ASP A 120 1.43 -9.79 10.80
C ASP A 120 2.18 -8.50 11.15
N CYS A 121 3.47 -8.42 10.79
CA CYS A 121 4.27 -7.20 10.92
C CYS A 121 3.64 -6.05 10.12
N ILE A 122 3.32 -6.27 8.85
CA ILE A 122 2.69 -5.28 7.96
C ILE A 122 1.35 -4.82 8.54
N LYS A 123 0.51 -5.75 9.01
CA LYS A 123 -0.78 -5.44 9.63
C LYS A 123 -0.60 -4.53 10.86
N THR A 124 0.34 -4.86 11.73
CA THR A 124 0.65 -4.08 12.93
C THR A 124 1.10 -2.66 12.58
N LYS A 125 1.99 -2.51 11.59
CA LYS A 125 2.46 -1.20 11.11
C LYS A 125 1.31 -0.37 10.52
N LEU A 126 0.42 -1.00 9.76
CA LEU A 126 -0.75 -0.35 9.19
C LEU A 126 -1.71 0.14 10.27
N GLU A 127 -2.02 -0.68 11.27
CA GLU A 127 -2.86 -0.29 12.41
C GLU A 127 -2.26 0.88 13.21
N ASN A 128 -0.94 0.86 13.42
CA ASN A 128 -0.24 1.97 14.08
C ASN A 128 -0.32 3.26 13.27
N LEU A 129 -0.17 3.18 11.94
CA LEU A 129 -0.34 4.33 11.05
C LEU A 129 -1.76 4.91 11.15
N PHE A 130 -2.79 4.06 11.16
CA PHE A 130 -4.16 4.50 11.33
C PHE A 130 -4.40 5.18 12.68
N LYS A 131 -3.90 4.60 13.77
CA LYS A 131 -3.98 5.24 15.12
C LYS A 131 -3.32 6.61 15.13
N LEU A 132 -2.18 6.78 14.46
CA LEU A 132 -1.52 8.08 14.33
C LEU A 132 -2.38 9.09 13.55
N TYR A 133 -3.02 8.66 12.46
CA TYR A 133 -3.95 9.49 11.71
C TYR A 133 -5.18 9.89 12.54
N GLU A 134 -5.78 8.95 13.27
CA GLU A 134 -6.92 9.25 14.16
C GLU A 134 -6.55 10.31 15.20
N ILE A 135 -5.39 10.17 15.85
CA ILE A 135 -4.89 11.16 16.82
C ILE A 135 -4.67 12.52 16.15
N TYR A 136 -4.08 12.53 14.96
CA TYR A 136 -3.82 13.76 14.19
C TYR A 136 -5.11 14.50 13.86
N TYR A 137 -6.10 13.80 13.30
CA TYR A 137 -7.38 14.40 12.94
C TYR A 137 -8.23 14.77 14.16
N ALA A 138 -8.16 14.01 15.25
CA ALA A 138 -8.80 14.39 16.52
C ALA A 138 -8.23 15.72 17.05
N ARG A 139 -6.90 15.92 16.96
CA ARG A 139 -6.25 17.18 17.33
C ARG A 139 -6.64 18.33 16.41
N LEU A 140 -6.72 18.11 15.10
CA LEU A 140 -7.20 19.12 14.14
C LEU A 140 -8.64 19.55 14.46
N LYS A 141 -9.52 18.58 14.73
CA LYS A 141 -10.91 18.85 15.12
C LYS A 141 -10.98 19.66 16.41
N LEU A 142 -10.17 19.31 17.43
CA LEU A 142 -10.10 20.07 18.68
C LEU A 142 -9.65 21.52 18.44
N LYS A 143 -8.65 21.73 17.58
CA LYS A 143 -8.19 23.08 17.19
C LYS A 143 -9.31 23.86 16.49
N ARG A 144 -10.00 23.25 15.53
CA ARG A 144 -11.14 23.87 14.83
C ARG A 144 -12.27 24.23 15.79
N ASN A 145 -12.62 23.32 16.70
CA ASN A 145 -13.63 23.52 17.73
C ASN A 145 -13.25 24.58 18.78
N LYS A 146 -11.95 24.89 18.96
CA LYS A 146 -11.50 26.01 19.80
C LYS A 146 -11.48 27.32 19.03
N LEU A 147 -11.14 27.30 17.74
CA LEU A 147 -11.09 28.48 16.88
C LEU A 147 -12.47 29.09 16.64
N TYR A 148 -13.47 28.26 16.35
CA TYR A 148 -14.84 28.71 16.05
C TYR A 148 -15.44 29.55 17.20
N PRO A 149 -15.51 29.07 18.46
CA PRO A 149 -16.03 29.85 19.57
C PRO A 149 -15.21 31.11 19.87
N ALA A 150 -13.89 31.07 19.68
CA ALA A 150 -13.04 32.24 19.86
C ALA A 150 -13.33 33.32 18.81
N MET A 151 -13.50 32.93 17.54
CA MET A 151 -13.93 33.82 16.47
C MET A 151 -15.34 34.35 16.69
N THR A 152 -16.30 33.52 17.10
CA THR A 152 -17.66 33.96 17.42
C THR A 152 -17.67 34.99 18.55
N LYS A 153 -16.90 34.77 19.62
CA LYS A 153 -16.76 35.74 20.72
C LYS A 153 -16.12 37.04 20.24
N MET A 154 -15.10 36.96 19.40
CA MET A 154 -14.43 38.15 18.84
C MET A 154 -15.37 38.95 17.93
N VAL A 155 -16.13 38.29 17.05
CA VAL A 155 -17.14 38.94 16.19
C VAL A 155 -18.23 39.59 17.04
N ALA A 156 -18.69 38.94 18.12
CA ALA A 156 -19.67 39.52 19.04
C ALA A 156 -19.13 40.78 19.73
N VAL A 157 -17.88 40.76 20.22
CA VAL A 157 -17.22 41.93 20.82
C VAL A 157 -17.06 43.07 19.81
N VAL A 158 -16.71 42.76 18.56
CA VAL A 158 -16.59 43.76 17.50
C VAL A 158 -17.96 44.38 17.18
N LYS A 159 -19.01 43.57 17.01
CA LYS A 159 -20.39 44.07 16.77
C LYS A 159 -20.88 44.95 17.92
N ASP A 160 -20.68 44.53 19.17
CA ASP A 160 -21.11 45.31 20.34
C ASP A 160 -20.35 46.64 20.46
N LYS A 161 -19.05 46.65 20.14
CA LYS A 161 -18.25 47.88 20.13
C LYS A 161 -18.67 48.85 19.01
N VAL A 162 -18.98 48.33 17.81
CA VAL A 162 -19.51 49.13 16.69
C VAL A 162 -20.87 49.74 17.05
N ARG A 163 -21.76 48.97 17.69
CA ARG A 163 -23.09 49.44 18.14
C ARG A 163 -23.01 50.58 19.16
N ARG A 164 -21.95 50.62 19.97
CA ARG A 164 -21.70 51.71 20.93
C ARG A 164 -21.11 52.98 20.30
N ILE A 165 -20.53 52.90 19.10
CA ILE A 165 -19.88 54.02 18.41
C ILE A 165 -20.85 54.73 17.44
N SER A 166 -21.88 54.04 16.94
CA SER A 166 -22.99 54.66 16.20
C SER A 166 -24.32 54.10 16.68
N PRO A 167 -25.06 54.85 17.53
CA PRO A 167 -26.40 54.47 17.92
C PRO A 167 -27.38 54.93 16.84
N GLY A 168 -27.56 54.11 15.81
CA GLY A 168 -28.53 54.38 14.76
C GLY A 168 -28.40 53.39 13.60
N ASP A 169 -29.55 52.83 13.22
CA ASP A 169 -29.81 51.96 12.07
C ASP A 169 -29.55 50.46 12.28
N ASP A 170 -30.55 49.80 12.87
CA ASP A 170 -30.84 48.37 12.70
C ASP A 170 -31.28 48.09 11.24
N GLU A 171 -31.17 46.81 10.84
CA GLU A 171 -31.62 46.16 9.59
C GLU A 171 -30.53 45.88 8.54
N SER A 172 -29.89 44.70 8.66
CA SER A 172 -29.87 43.73 7.55
C SER A 172 -29.44 42.37 8.08
N GLY A 173 -30.41 41.46 8.14
CA GLY A 173 -30.17 40.03 8.31
C GLY A 173 -29.31 39.51 7.17
N VAL A 174 -28.21 38.84 7.51
CA VAL A 174 -27.55 37.89 6.61
C VAL A 174 -27.37 36.64 7.44
N ASP A 175 -28.35 35.75 7.30
CA ASP A 175 -28.24 34.34 7.66
C ASP A 175 -27.02 33.80 6.94
N SER A 176 -25.95 33.57 7.69
CA SER A 176 -24.79 32.87 7.17
C SER A 176 -25.10 31.39 7.30
N ASP A 177 -25.68 30.84 6.23
CA ASP A 177 -25.86 29.41 6.01
C ASP A 177 -24.55 28.68 6.35
N ASN A 178 -24.55 28.06 7.52
CA ASN A 178 -23.47 27.18 7.93
C ASN A 178 -23.83 25.80 7.39
N GLU A 179 -23.61 25.60 6.09
CA GLU A 179 -23.74 24.30 5.42
C GLU A 179 -23.03 23.23 6.26
N MET A 180 -23.84 22.35 6.86
CA MET A 180 -23.34 21.14 7.49
C MET A 180 -22.83 20.22 6.38
N ILE A 181 -21.51 20.13 6.25
CA ILE A 181 -20.89 19.09 5.45
C ILE A 181 -21.21 17.74 6.10
N GLU A 182 -22.09 16.98 5.44
CA GLU A 182 -22.60 15.64 5.78
C GLU A 182 -21.63 14.50 5.39
N ASP A 183 -20.33 14.75 5.22
CA ASP A 183 -19.36 13.74 4.71
C ASP A 183 -19.00 12.62 5.71
N LYS A 184 -19.61 12.60 6.89
CA LYS A 184 -19.11 11.83 8.05
C LYS A 184 -19.64 10.41 8.14
N ALA A 185 -20.81 10.13 7.58
CA ALA A 185 -21.44 8.81 7.65
C ALA A 185 -20.94 7.88 6.54
N GLU A 186 -20.62 8.44 5.37
CA GLU A 186 -20.32 7.66 4.18
C GLU A 186 -18.91 7.06 4.21
N LEU A 187 -17.90 7.83 4.62
CA LEU A 187 -16.51 7.35 4.72
C LEU A 187 -16.32 6.29 5.83
N SER A 188 -16.95 6.50 6.99
CA SER A 188 -16.90 5.54 8.11
C SER A 188 -17.66 4.25 7.77
N GLY A 189 -18.76 4.35 7.03
CA GLY A 189 -19.57 3.21 6.61
C GLY A 189 -18.95 2.40 5.46
N GLN A 190 -18.14 3.02 4.59
CA GLN A 190 -17.34 2.30 3.59
C GLN A 190 -16.17 1.55 4.24
N LEU A 191 -15.51 2.15 5.23
CA LEU A 191 -14.39 1.54 5.96
C LEU A 191 -14.80 0.31 6.80
N GLN A 192 -15.98 0.34 7.43
CA GLN A 192 -16.50 -0.84 8.14
C GLN A 192 -16.93 -1.97 7.20
N ARG A 193 -17.47 -1.63 6.01
CA ARG A 193 -17.81 -2.62 4.99
C ARG A 193 -16.55 -3.32 4.44
N GLU A 194 -15.48 -2.58 4.18
CA GLU A 194 -14.21 -3.19 3.71
C GLU A 194 -13.49 -4.04 4.76
N MET A 195 -13.66 -3.77 6.06
CA MET A 195 -13.11 -4.63 7.12
C MET A 195 -13.91 -5.93 7.31
N ASN A 196 -15.24 -5.86 7.20
CA ASN A 196 -16.12 -7.01 7.41
C ASN A 196 -16.11 -7.98 6.22
N ASP A 197 -16.01 -7.50 4.97
CA ASP A 197 -15.86 -8.37 3.78
C ASP A 197 -14.56 -9.22 3.80
N SER A 198 -13.62 -8.90 4.69
CA SER A 198 -12.39 -9.70 4.88
C SER A 198 -12.51 -10.78 5.97
N SER A 199 -13.68 -10.89 6.61
CA SER A 199 -13.90 -11.71 7.82
C SER A 199 -14.90 -12.86 7.61
N ASP A 200 -15.69 -12.86 6.54
CA ASP A 200 -16.84 -13.77 6.36
C ASP A 200 -16.60 -14.93 5.36
N GLU A 201 -15.48 -15.64 5.48
CA GLU A 201 -15.32 -16.98 4.85
C GLU A 201 -14.86 -18.04 5.86
N ASN A 202 -15.36 -18.00 7.09
CA ASN A 202 -15.22 -19.14 7.99
C ASN A 202 -16.36 -19.21 9.01
N SER A 203 -17.54 -19.64 8.58
CA SER A 203 -18.49 -20.32 9.46
C SER A 203 -19.50 -21.14 8.66
N GLU A 204 -19.86 -22.31 9.22
CA GLU A 204 -20.69 -23.41 8.69
C GLU A 204 -19.86 -24.41 7.85
N GLU A 205 -19.59 -25.64 8.29
CA GLU A 205 -20.43 -26.66 8.94
C GLU A 205 -19.64 -27.31 10.11
N GLY A 206 -20.19 -27.66 11.27
CA GLY A 206 -21.37 -28.49 11.49
C GLY A 206 -20.97 -29.59 12.48
N GLU A 207 -21.11 -29.28 13.77
CA GLU A 207 -20.86 -30.18 14.89
C GLU A 207 -21.96 -31.27 14.94
N SER A 208 -21.60 -32.55 14.96
CA SER A 208 -22.43 -33.59 15.58
C SER A 208 -21.56 -34.77 16.00
N GLY A 209 -21.20 -34.81 17.28
CA GLY A 209 -20.49 -35.93 17.89
C GLY A 209 -21.38 -37.16 18.09
N SER A 210 -20.75 -38.35 18.19
CA SER A 210 -21.07 -39.36 19.21
C SER A 210 -20.09 -40.54 19.14
N THR A 211 -19.52 -40.87 20.29
CA THR A 211 -18.55 -41.92 20.58
C THR A 211 -19.13 -43.34 20.48
N ARG A 212 -18.40 -44.31 19.90
CA ARG A 212 -18.07 -45.62 20.52
C ARG A 212 -17.32 -46.60 19.60
N ILE A 213 -16.14 -46.99 20.08
CA ILE A 213 -15.59 -48.37 20.24
C ILE A 213 -16.23 -49.47 19.36
N SER A 214 -15.46 -50.01 18.42
CA SER A 214 -14.88 -51.37 18.47
C SER A 214 -13.87 -51.57 17.36
#